data_AF-A0A843E2N8-F1
#
_entry.id   AF-A0A843E2N8-F1
#
_cell.length_a   1.000
_cell.length_b   1.000
_cell.length_c   1.000
_cell.angle_alpha   90.00
_cell.angle_beta   90.00
_cell.angle_gamma   90.00
#
_symmetry.space_group_name_H-M   'P 1'
#
loop_
_entity.id
_entity.type
_entity.pdbx_description
1 polymer ?
#
loop_
_entity_poly.entity_id
_entity_poly.type
_entity_poly.pdbx_seq_one_letter_code
_entity_poly.pdbx_strand_id
1 'polypeptide(L)'
;MGHGCDYKCESCGYAVNFQFGGGRILHDYKKMIMDGEYGERAIEVLEEGDTGHIYASWSPYVCGSCGSYRSDAPVVIERSGKRAYTSPVKCDCGKRMRRVNESELKGELTCPKCGERMSNVGGYLWD
;
A
#
# COMPACT_ATOMS: atom_id res chain seq x y z
N MET A 1 3.68 8.98 -12.98
CA MET A 1 3.53 7.63 -13.56
C MET A 1 3.70 6.54 -12.52
N GLY A 2 2.57 6.00 -12.11
CA GLY A 2 2.43 4.67 -11.53
C GLY A 2 1.82 3.70 -12.55
N HIS A 3 1.68 2.45 -12.13
CA HIS A 3 0.96 1.41 -12.87
C HIS A 3 0.07 0.60 -11.93
N GLY A 4 -0.84 -0.17 -12.50
CA GLY A 4 -1.70 -1.06 -11.76
C GLY A 4 -1.89 -2.40 -12.46
N CYS A 5 -2.26 -3.42 -11.69
CA CYS A 5 -2.60 -4.76 -12.17
C CYS A 5 -3.84 -5.29 -11.47
N ASP A 6 -4.72 -5.93 -12.23
CA ASP A 6 -5.95 -6.53 -11.76
C ASP A 6 -5.81 -8.04 -11.69
N TYR A 7 -6.23 -8.62 -10.57
CA TYR A 7 -6.29 -10.07 -10.37
C TYR A 7 -7.70 -10.49 -10.04
N LYS A 8 -8.15 -11.59 -10.64
CA LYS A 8 -9.48 -12.17 -10.41
C LYS A 8 -9.39 -13.66 -10.15
N CYS A 9 -10.18 -14.13 -9.19
CA CYS A 9 -10.45 -15.54 -8.96
C CYS A 9 -11.61 -15.97 -9.86
N GLU A 10 -11.39 -16.94 -10.74
CA GLU A 10 -12.43 -17.45 -11.63
C GLU A 10 -13.48 -18.29 -10.88
N SER A 11 -13.08 -18.95 -9.80
CA SER A 11 -13.95 -19.83 -9.01
C SER A 11 -15.02 -19.07 -8.21
N CYS A 12 -14.65 -18.00 -7.51
CA CYS A 12 -15.58 -17.26 -6.64
C CYS A 12 -15.82 -15.80 -7.06
N GLY A 13 -15.14 -15.33 -8.11
CA GLY A 13 -15.28 -13.95 -8.60
C GLY A 13 -14.56 -12.87 -7.79
N TYR A 14 -13.89 -13.24 -6.68
CA TYR A 14 -13.09 -12.29 -5.89
C TYR A 14 -12.06 -11.59 -6.79
N ALA A 15 -11.97 -10.26 -6.68
CA ALA A 15 -11.03 -9.46 -7.45
C ALA A 15 -10.25 -8.52 -6.53
N VAL A 16 -9.02 -8.21 -6.92
CA VAL A 16 -8.16 -7.24 -6.26
C VAL A 16 -7.38 -6.46 -7.30
N ASN A 17 -7.27 -5.15 -7.08
CA ASN A 17 -6.41 -4.27 -7.84
C ASN A 17 -5.16 -3.92 -7.02
N PHE A 18 -3.98 -4.03 -7.63
CA PHE A 18 -2.72 -3.57 -7.07
C PHE A 18 -2.24 -2.34 -7.80
N GLN A 19 -1.92 -1.28 -7.06
CA GLN A 19 -1.33 -0.05 -7.59
C GLN A 19 0.12 0.06 -7.14
N PHE A 20 0.94 0.65 -8.00
CA PHE A 20 2.38 0.82 -7.78
C PHE A 20 2.79 2.25 -8.11
N GLY A 21 3.67 2.80 -7.28
CA GLY A 21 4.22 4.14 -7.46
C GLY A 21 3.38 5.23 -6.81
N GLY A 22 3.87 6.47 -6.84
CA GLY A 22 3.18 7.60 -6.19
C GLY A 22 2.17 8.33 -7.10
N GLY A 23 2.41 8.29 -8.41
CA GLY A 23 1.75 9.15 -9.40
C GLY A 23 1.55 10.61 -8.95
N ARG A 24 0.60 11.32 -9.58
CA ARG A 24 0.11 12.66 -9.21
C ARG A 24 -1.03 12.58 -8.19
N ILE A 25 -1.59 11.39 -7.95
CA ILE A 25 -2.60 11.17 -6.91
C ILE A 25 -2.05 11.55 -5.53
N LEU A 26 -0.76 11.34 -5.29
CA LEU A 26 -0.11 11.69 -4.04
C LEU A 26 0.72 12.98 -4.16
N HIS A 27 0.07 14.10 -4.49
CA HIS A 27 0.76 15.37 -4.78
C HIS A 27 1.19 16.16 -3.53
N ASP A 28 0.54 15.96 -2.37
CA ASP A 28 0.85 16.72 -1.14
C ASP A 28 0.73 15.85 0.13
N TYR A 29 1.72 14.98 0.33
CA TYR A 29 1.79 14.11 1.50
C TYR A 29 1.75 14.89 2.82
N LYS A 30 2.31 16.11 2.84
CA LYS A 30 2.35 16.94 4.04
C LYS A 30 0.92 17.35 4.41
N LYS A 31 0.14 17.84 3.44
CA LYS A 31 -1.27 18.16 3.65
C LYS A 31 -2.08 16.93 4.06
N MET A 32 -1.92 15.79 3.39
CA MET A 32 -2.65 14.56 3.73
C MET A 32 -2.34 14.06 5.16
N ILE A 33 -1.07 14.17 5.59
CA ILE A 33 -0.70 13.90 6.99
C ILE A 33 -1.44 14.85 7.92
N MET A 34 -1.39 16.15 7.66
CA MET A 34 -2.02 17.17 8.51
C MET A 34 -3.56 17.07 8.54
N ASP A 35 -4.17 16.57 7.47
CA ASP A 35 -5.60 16.26 7.38
C ASP A 35 -5.98 14.96 8.16
N GLY A 36 -4.99 14.25 8.71
CA GLY A 36 -5.18 13.07 9.56
C GLY A 36 -5.27 11.74 8.80
N GLU A 37 -5.07 11.72 7.48
CA GLU A 37 -5.20 10.50 6.67
C GLU A 37 -4.22 9.39 7.06
N TYR A 38 -3.09 9.76 7.68
CA TYR A 38 -2.04 8.85 8.13
C TYR A 38 -2.00 8.64 9.65
N GLY A 39 -2.99 9.18 10.37
CA GLY A 39 -3.14 9.09 11.82
C GLY A 39 -2.32 10.09 12.63
N GLU A 40 -2.72 10.30 13.89
CA GLU A 40 -2.15 11.33 14.79
C GLU A 40 -0.63 11.22 14.95
N ARG A 41 -0.10 9.99 15.04
CA ARG A 41 1.35 9.79 15.17
C ARG A 41 2.14 10.35 13.98
N ALA A 42 1.56 10.35 12.77
CA ALA A 42 2.20 10.94 11.61
C ALA A 42 2.29 12.48 11.73
N ILE A 43 1.23 13.11 12.27
CA ILE A 43 1.18 14.55 12.55
C ILE A 43 2.24 14.92 13.58
N GLU A 44 2.27 14.24 14.72
CA GLU A 44 3.27 14.46 15.77
C GLU A 44 4.69 14.37 15.22
N VAL A 45 5.01 13.29 14.50
CA VAL A 45 6.35 13.12 13.92
C VAL A 45 6.63 14.18 12.87
N LEU A 46 5.64 14.70 12.14
CA LEU A 46 5.86 15.79 11.20
C LEU A 46 6.19 17.11 11.91
N GLU A 47 5.60 17.36 13.08
CA GLU A 47 5.75 18.61 13.85
C GLU A 47 6.99 18.65 14.78
N GLU A 48 7.50 17.49 15.20
CA GLU A 48 8.65 17.35 16.13
C GLU A 48 9.99 18.01 15.68
N GLY A 49 10.09 18.63 14.50
CA GLY A 49 11.34 19.20 13.99
C GLY A 49 11.32 19.58 12.52
N ASP A 50 12.49 19.83 11.95
CA ASP A 50 12.62 20.31 10.56
C ASP A 50 11.92 19.35 9.58
N THR A 51 11.25 19.93 8.56
CA THR A 51 10.50 19.16 7.56
C THR A 51 11.49 18.34 6.75
N GLY A 52 11.62 17.07 7.11
CA GLY A 52 12.45 16.14 6.37
C GLY A 52 11.77 15.62 5.10
N HIS A 53 12.39 14.69 4.39
CA HIS A 53 11.81 14.14 3.17
C HIS A 53 10.60 13.27 3.50
N ILE A 54 9.49 13.56 2.84
CA ILE A 54 8.26 12.78 2.94
C ILE A 54 8.05 12.10 1.59
N TYR A 55 7.84 10.78 1.63
CA TYR A 55 7.45 10.02 0.45
C TYR A 55 6.36 9.02 0.82
N ALA A 56 5.42 8.82 -0.09
CA ALA A 56 4.55 7.66 -0.08
C ALA A 56 4.48 7.08 -1.49
N SER A 57 4.24 5.78 -1.57
CA SER A 57 4.14 5.08 -2.85
C SER A 57 3.15 3.96 -2.69
N TRP A 58 2.20 3.83 -3.62
CA TRP A 58 1.33 2.68 -3.67
C TRP A 58 2.15 1.41 -3.81
N SER A 59 1.77 0.43 -3.01
CA SER A 59 2.39 -0.88 -2.98
C SER A 59 1.38 -1.91 -2.51
N PRO A 60 1.54 -3.17 -2.93
CA PRO A 60 0.67 -4.25 -2.49
C PRO A 60 1.11 -4.79 -1.12
N TYR A 61 0.12 -5.21 -0.34
CA TYR A 61 0.27 -5.73 1.00
C TYR A 61 -0.57 -6.99 1.17
N VAL A 62 -0.04 -7.97 1.92
CA VAL A 62 -0.74 -9.19 2.31
C VAL A 62 -0.84 -9.30 3.83
N CYS A 63 -2.01 -9.70 4.33
CA CYS A 63 -2.17 -10.03 5.73
C CYS A 63 -1.70 -11.47 5.98
N GLY A 64 -0.68 -11.65 6.81
CA GLY A 64 -0.19 -12.99 7.17
C GLY A 64 -1.15 -13.83 8.02
N SER A 65 -2.31 -13.29 8.44
CA SER A 65 -3.26 -14.00 9.30
C SER A 65 -4.56 -14.39 8.63
N CYS A 66 -5.08 -13.59 7.71
CA CYS A 66 -6.29 -13.93 6.96
C CYS A 66 -6.05 -14.07 5.45
N GLY A 67 -4.82 -13.83 4.98
CA GLY A 67 -4.46 -13.92 3.57
C GLY A 67 -4.99 -12.78 2.69
N SER A 68 -5.71 -11.80 3.26
CA SER A 68 -6.29 -10.70 2.47
C SER A 68 -5.21 -9.84 1.83
N TYR A 69 -5.49 -9.38 0.63
CA TYR A 69 -4.62 -8.48 -0.13
C TYR A 69 -5.21 -7.06 -0.17
N ARG A 70 -4.34 -6.06 -0.25
CA ARG A 70 -4.70 -4.65 -0.42
C ARG A 70 -3.57 -3.91 -1.15
N SER A 71 -3.92 -2.86 -1.89
CA SER A 71 -2.98 -1.81 -2.28
C SER A 71 -3.06 -0.65 -1.29
N ASP A 72 -1.93 -0.14 -0.80
CA ASP A 72 -1.88 0.99 0.13
C ASP A 72 -0.64 1.85 -0.13
N ALA A 73 -0.67 3.10 0.30
CA ALA A 73 0.41 4.07 0.11
C ALA A 73 0.89 4.63 1.46
N PRO A 74 1.59 3.82 2.28
CA PRO A 74 2.06 4.31 3.57
C PRO A 74 3.08 5.43 3.40
N VAL A 75 2.97 6.44 4.24
CA VAL A 75 3.90 7.56 4.27
C VAL A 75 5.13 7.20 5.08
N VAL A 76 6.28 7.63 4.57
CA VAL A 76 7.56 7.57 5.27
C VAL A 76 8.05 8.98 5.47
N ILE A 77 8.41 9.29 6.71
CA ILE A 77 9.02 10.57 7.10
C ILE A 77 10.48 10.26 7.42
N GLU A 78 11.39 10.90 6.70
CA GLU A 78 12.83 10.83 6.93
C GLU A 78 13.37 12.13 7.47
N ARG A 79 14.30 12.08 8.42
CA ARG A 79 15.01 13.24 8.99
C ARG A 79 16.50 13.01 8.87
N SER A 80 17.22 13.96 8.26
CA SER A 80 18.68 13.89 8.11
C SER A 80 19.16 12.54 7.53
N GLY A 81 18.43 11.99 6.55
CA GLY A 81 18.73 10.71 5.90
C GLY A 81 18.38 9.46 6.73
N LYS A 82 17.67 9.60 7.86
CA LYS A 82 17.19 8.48 8.67
C LYS A 82 15.68 8.43 8.70
N ARG A 83 15.12 7.23 8.59
CA ARG A 83 13.68 7.01 8.74
C ARG A 83 13.23 7.32 10.18
N ALA A 84 12.43 8.37 10.32
CA ALA A 84 11.82 8.76 11.59
C ALA A 84 10.49 8.04 11.82
N TYR A 85 9.70 7.83 10.76
CA TYR A 85 8.41 7.15 10.84
C TYR A 85 8.02 6.46 9.54
N THR A 86 7.19 5.43 9.66
CA THR A 86 6.46 4.81 8.55
C THR A 86 5.06 4.50 9.03
N SER A 87 4.04 5.00 8.34
CA SER A 87 2.67 4.71 8.71
C SER A 87 2.37 3.22 8.56
N PRO A 88 1.73 2.59 9.56
CA PRO A 88 1.45 1.17 9.51
C PRO A 88 0.33 0.88 8.51
N VAL A 89 0.48 -0.18 7.72
CA VAL A 89 -0.62 -0.77 6.95
C VAL A 89 -1.24 -1.89 7.80
N LYS A 90 -2.51 -1.74 8.15
CA LYS A 90 -3.27 -2.71 8.97
C LYS A 90 -4.38 -3.33 8.15
N CYS A 91 -4.58 -4.63 8.35
CA CYS A 91 -5.75 -5.36 7.86
C CYS A 91 -6.95 -5.08 8.77
N ASP A 92 -8.17 -5.31 8.28
CA ASP A 92 -9.42 -5.25 9.06
C ASP A 92 -9.42 -6.19 10.27
N CYS A 93 -8.60 -7.25 10.26
CA CYS A 93 -8.38 -8.09 11.43
C CYS A 93 -7.48 -7.45 12.52
N GLY A 94 -7.03 -6.21 12.31
CA GLY A 94 -6.16 -5.46 13.22
C GLY A 94 -4.66 -5.76 13.09
N LYS A 95 -4.27 -6.83 12.39
CA LYS A 95 -2.85 -7.18 12.22
C LYS A 95 -2.16 -6.34 11.17
N ARG A 96 -0.87 -6.06 11.41
CA ARG A 96 0.01 -5.40 10.43
C ARG A 96 0.16 -6.27 9.19
N MET A 97 0.14 -5.64 8.03
CA MET A 97 0.32 -6.29 6.74
C MET A 97 1.77 -6.25 6.30
N ARG A 98 2.20 -7.27 5.57
CA ARG A 98 3.54 -7.35 4.98
C ARG A 98 3.49 -6.77 3.56
N ARG A 99 4.45 -5.90 3.23
CA ARG A 99 4.64 -5.44 1.84
C ARG A 99 5.03 -6.63 0.97
N VAL A 100 4.43 -6.70 -0.21
CA VAL A 100 4.71 -7.70 -1.23
C VAL A 100 5.34 -6.99 -2.42
N ASN A 101 6.28 -7.64 -3.08
CA ASN A 101 6.89 -7.07 -4.28
C ASN A 101 6.17 -7.56 -5.55
N GLU A 102 6.33 -6.85 -6.66
CA GLU A 102 5.68 -7.22 -7.92
C GLU A 102 6.08 -8.64 -8.39
N SER A 103 7.31 -9.06 -8.12
CA SER A 103 7.78 -10.42 -8.41
C SER A 103 7.01 -11.50 -7.65
N GLU A 104 6.64 -11.24 -6.38
CA GLU A 104 5.81 -12.16 -5.60
C GLU A 104 4.38 -12.23 -6.14
N LEU A 105 3.88 -11.14 -6.75
CA LEU A 105 2.55 -11.11 -7.35
C LEU A 105 2.49 -11.74 -8.75
N LYS A 106 3.61 -11.80 -9.47
CA LYS A 106 3.73 -12.56 -10.73
C LYS A 106 3.65 -14.07 -10.51
N GLY A 107 3.81 -14.53 -9.26
CA GLY A 107 3.60 -15.93 -8.87
C GLY A 107 2.12 -16.33 -8.79
N GLU A 108 1.85 -17.46 -8.14
CA GLU A 108 0.49 -17.97 -7.94
C GLU A 108 -0.19 -17.24 -6.77
N LEU A 109 -0.84 -16.11 -7.04
CA LEU A 109 -1.74 -15.51 -6.05
C LEU A 109 -2.84 -16.51 -5.68
N THR A 110 -3.07 -16.65 -4.39
CA THR A 110 -4.11 -17.53 -3.85
C THR A 110 -5.30 -16.69 -3.42
N CYS A 111 -6.51 -17.09 -3.80
CA CYS A 111 -7.72 -16.37 -3.42
C CYS A 111 -7.94 -16.46 -1.90
N PRO A 112 -8.07 -15.34 -1.17
CA PRO A 112 -8.29 -15.37 0.27
C PRO A 112 -9.69 -15.88 0.67
N LYS A 113 -10.61 -16.06 -0.30
CA LYS A 113 -11.98 -16.52 -0.06
C LYS A 113 -12.15 -18.02 -0.22
N CYS A 114 -11.51 -18.62 -1.23
CA CYS A 114 -11.70 -20.04 -1.54
C CYS A 114 -10.39 -20.84 -1.70
N GLY A 115 -9.22 -20.20 -1.65
CA GLY A 115 -7.93 -20.87 -1.81
C GLY A 115 -7.54 -21.20 -3.25
N GLU A 116 -8.38 -20.89 -4.24
CA GLU A 116 -8.06 -21.12 -5.65
C GLU A 116 -7.06 -20.10 -6.19
N ARG A 117 -6.30 -20.49 -7.22
CA ARG A 117 -5.37 -19.58 -7.89
C ARG A 117 -6.12 -18.41 -8.55
N MET A 118 -5.52 -17.23 -8.48
CA MET A 118 -6.00 -16.02 -9.15
C MET A 118 -5.22 -15.77 -10.45
N SER A 119 -5.92 -15.25 -11.45
CA SER A 119 -5.37 -14.88 -12.75
C SER A 119 -5.20 -13.36 -12.82
N ASN A 120 -4.09 -12.89 -13.41
CA ASN A 120 -3.96 -11.50 -13.82
C ASN A 120 -4.88 -11.27 -15.01
N VAL A 121 -5.80 -10.31 -14.90
CA VAL A 121 -6.84 -10.02 -15.91
C VAL A 121 -6.63 -8.68 -16.60
N GLY A 122 -5.56 -7.94 -16.26
CA GLY A 122 -5.28 -6.66 -16.87
C GLY A 122 -4.25 -5.84 -16.12
N GLY A 123 -3.76 -4.81 -16.80
CA GLY A 123 -2.93 -3.78 -16.22
C GLY A 123 -3.18 -2.44 -16.88
N TYR A 124 -2.83 -1.37 -16.17
CA TYR A 124 -3.01 0.00 -16.63
C TYR A 124 -1.88 0.89 -16.14
N LEU A 125 -1.69 2.01 -16.83
CA LEU A 125 -0.80 3.08 -16.40
C LEU A 125 -1.65 4.24 -15.86
N TRP A 126 -1.13 4.94 -14.87
CA TRP A 126 -1.81 6.09 -14.27
C TRP A 126 -0.78 7.14 -13.87
N ASP A 127 -1.20 8.41 -13.85
CA ASP A 127 -0.26 9.52 -13.71
C ASP A 127 -0.06 10.02 -12.31
#